data_AF-A0A0L0FXR9-F1
#
_entry.id   AF-A0A0L0FXR9-F1
#
_cell.length_a   1.000
_cell.length_b   1.000
_cell.length_c   1.000
_cell.angle_alpha   90.00
_cell.angle_beta   90.00
_cell.angle_gamma   90.00
#
_symmetry.space_group_name_H-M   'P 1'
#
loop_
_entity.id
_entity.type
_entity.pdbx_description
1 polymer ?
#
loop_
_entity_poly.entity_id
_entity_poly.type
_entity_poly.pdbx_seq_one_letter_code
_entity_poly.pdbx_strand_id
1 'polypeptide(L)'
;MQFTSAVVLICAAASVQAHRFLRSPTARGGNSAGPSGVICGRGSTSTGSFRATYVQSQTIEVEWEITIAHNNGFVEMRICDSQQVSNACLNENLLRHADNGQTRVNNVNGRQRFSVEYRLPADLTCPNGCVMQWFWDTPNNGE
;
A
#
# COMPACT_ATOMS: atom_id res chain seq x y z
N MET A 1 15.38 7.30 -27.13
CA MET A 1 13.95 7.11 -26.79
C MET A 1 13.90 6.04 -25.71
N GLN A 2 13.70 6.42 -24.45
CA GLN A 2 13.55 5.47 -23.35
C GLN A 2 12.22 5.77 -22.68
N PHE A 3 11.32 4.79 -22.76
CA PHE A 3 10.00 4.85 -22.16
C PHE A 3 10.16 4.93 -20.65
N THR A 4 9.70 6.02 -20.05
CA THR A 4 9.59 6.19 -18.60
C THR A 4 8.56 5.18 -18.08
N SER A 5 9.04 4.05 -17.55
CA SER A 5 8.19 3.03 -16.95
C SER A 5 7.54 3.58 -15.68
N ALA A 6 6.21 3.57 -15.69
CA ALA A 6 5.37 4.06 -14.61
C ALA A 6 5.02 2.91 -13.64
N VAL A 7 5.47 3.00 -12.39
CA VAL A 7 4.84 2.21 -11.33
C VAL A 7 3.51 2.87 -11.00
N VAL A 8 2.42 2.13 -11.18
CA VAL A 8 1.10 2.61 -10.84
C VAL A 8 0.66 1.99 -9.54
N LEU A 9 0.39 2.84 -8.55
CA LEU A 9 -0.05 2.42 -7.23
C LEU A 9 -1.57 2.47 -7.18
N ILE A 10 -2.20 1.38 -6.75
CA ILE A 10 -3.64 1.22 -6.96
C ILE A 10 -4.42 1.04 -5.66
N CYS A 11 -3.92 0.44 -4.58
CA CYS A 11 -4.79 0.13 -3.42
C CYS A 11 -4.16 0.18 -2.02
N ALA A 12 -5.04 0.22 -1.01
CA ALA A 12 -4.73 0.07 0.40
C ALA A 12 -5.65 -1.03 0.93
N ALA A 13 -5.11 -2.11 1.49
CA ALA A 13 -5.89 -3.19 2.10
C ALA A 13 -5.83 -3.08 3.62
N ALA A 14 -7.00 -2.90 4.20
CA ALA A 14 -7.17 -2.86 5.63
C ALA A 14 -7.51 -4.28 6.15
N SER A 15 -6.55 -5.04 6.70
CA SER A 15 -6.87 -6.24 7.49
C SER A 15 -7.16 -5.87 8.95
N VAL A 16 -8.09 -4.94 9.19
CA VAL A 16 -8.91 -4.83 10.42
C VAL A 16 -10.14 -3.96 10.10
N GLN A 17 -11.27 -4.28 10.74
CA GLN A 17 -12.56 -3.61 10.58
C GLN A 17 -12.51 -2.12 11.06
N ALA A 18 -12.58 -1.19 10.10
CA ALA A 18 -13.03 0.22 10.22
C ALA A 18 -12.02 1.40 10.43
N HIS A 19 -12.36 2.52 9.74
CA HIS A 19 -11.87 3.91 9.73
C HIS A 19 -10.36 4.18 9.57
N ARG A 20 -9.88 4.04 8.32
CA ARG A 20 -8.54 4.49 7.90
C ARG A 20 -8.49 4.70 6.40
N PHE A 21 -7.51 5.45 5.95
CA PHE A 21 -7.27 5.60 4.52
C PHE A 21 -5.83 5.99 4.23
N LEU A 22 -5.33 5.43 3.13
CA LEU A 22 -4.13 5.88 2.46
C LEU A 22 -4.41 7.24 1.81
N ARG A 23 -3.61 8.24 2.15
CA ARG A 23 -3.75 9.64 1.70
C ARG A 23 -2.94 9.90 0.44
N SER A 24 -1.70 9.44 0.43
CA SER A 24 -0.78 9.62 -0.68
C SER A 24 0.01 8.32 -0.89
N PRO A 25 -0.01 7.74 -2.10
CA PRO A 25 -0.92 8.05 -3.20
C PRO A 25 -2.39 7.77 -2.83
N THR A 26 -3.34 8.50 -3.41
CA THR A 26 -4.76 8.22 -3.19
C THR A 26 -5.14 6.81 -3.67
N ALA A 27 -5.73 5.99 -2.81
CA ALA A 27 -6.17 4.64 -3.17
C ALA A 27 -7.26 4.65 -4.27
N ARG A 28 -7.41 3.57 -5.04
CA ARG A 28 -8.40 3.46 -6.12
C ARG A 28 -9.83 3.67 -5.64
N GLY A 29 -10.17 3.20 -4.44
CA GLY A 29 -11.45 3.45 -3.79
C GLY A 29 -11.61 4.86 -3.19
N GLY A 30 -10.66 5.78 -3.46
CA GLY A 30 -10.57 7.07 -2.79
C GLY A 30 -10.20 6.92 -1.31
N ASN A 31 -10.73 7.80 -0.47
CA ASN A 31 -10.56 7.73 0.99
C ASN A 31 -11.48 6.68 1.65
N SER A 32 -12.02 5.74 0.87
CA SER A 32 -12.98 4.76 1.37
C SER A 32 -12.30 3.83 2.38
N ALA A 33 -12.71 3.94 3.64
CA ALA A 33 -12.49 2.93 4.66
C ALA A 33 -13.23 1.65 4.22
N GLY A 34 -12.54 0.78 3.49
CA GLY A 34 -13.10 -0.50 3.03
C GLY A 34 -13.02 -1.56 4.14
N PRO A 35 -14.06 -2.39 4.33
CA PRO A 35 -14.02 -3.52 5.27
C PRO A 35 -12.97 -4.57 4.88
N SER A 36 -12.57 -5.35 5.88
CA SER A 36 -11.49 -6.34 5.83
C SER A 36 -11.87 -7.60 5.06
N GLY A 37 -11.03 -8.00 4.10
CA GLY A 37 -11.12 -9.28 3.39
C GLY A 37 -10.86 -9.19 1.89
N VAL A 38 -10.98 -8.00 1.29
CA VAL A 38 -10.72 -7.79 -0.14
C VAL A 38 -9.36 -7.11 -0.31
N ILE A 39 -8.51 -7.70 -1.14
CA ILE A 39 -7.12 -7.27 -1.43
C ILE A 39 -6.99 -5.79 -1.85
N CYS A 40 -8.11 -5.17 -2.27
CA CYS A 40 -8.21 -3.78 -2.72
C CYS A 40 -9.29 -2.95 -1.99
N GLY A 41 -9.84 -3.45 -0.88
CA GLY A 41 -10.93 -2.81 -0.14
C GLY A 41 -12.19 -2.62 -0.99
N ARG A 42 -12.89 -1.48 -0.84
CA ARG A 42 -14.02 -1.08 -1.70
C ARG A 42 -13.60 -0.68 -3.13
N GLY A 43 -12.30 -0.58 -3.41
CA GLY A 43 -11.79 -0.40 -4.75
C GLY A 43 -11.80 -1.73 -5.51
N SER A 44 -12.46 -1.78 -6.66
CA SER A 44 -12.38 -2.91 -7.58
C SER A 44 -10.91 -3.19 -7.97
N THR A 45 -10.52 -4.44 -8.23
CA THR A 45 -9.25 -4.78 -8.90
C THR A 45 -9.30 -4.51 -10.42
N SER A 46 -10.48 -4.20 -10.98
CA SER A 46 -10.68 -3.97 -12.42
C SER A 46 -9.72 -2.96 -13.04
N THR A 47 -9.26 -3.28 -14.25
CA THR A 47 -8.34 -2.48 -15.06
C THR A 47 -8.86 -1.04 -15.27
N GLY A 48 -7.96 -0.03 -15.36
CA GLY A 48 -8.30 1.23 -16.06
C GLY A 48 -8.24 2.58 -15.32
N SER A 49 -7.85 2.66 -14.04
CA SER A 49 -7.59 3.97 -13.40
C SER A 49 -6.24 3.99 -12.69
N PHE A 50 -5.21 4.40 -13.43
CA PHE A 50 -3.88 4.66 -12.91
C PHE A 50 -3.93 5.88 -11.97
N ARG A 51 -3.39 5.77 -10.74
CA ARG A 51 -3.45 6.87 -9.74
C ARG A 51 -2.18 7.69 -9.63
N ALA A 52 -1.05 7.09 -9.95
CA ALA A 52 0.24 7.73 -9.94
C ALA A 52 1.18 7.01 -10.89
N THR A 53 2.30 7.65 -11.22
CA THR A 53 3.36 7.13 -12.09
C THR A 53 4.67 7.43 -11.41
N TYR A 54 5.45 6.38 -11.12
CA TYR A 54 6.78 6.51 -10.53
C TYR A 54 7.83 5.83 -11.40
N VAL A 55 9.07 6.24 -11.22
CA VAL A 55 10.24 5.66 -11.86
C VAL A 55 10.81 4.55 -10.97
N GLN A 56 11.46 3.56 -11.58
CA GLN A 56 12.20 2.53 -10.84
C GLN A 56 13.23 3.16 -9.90
N SER A 57 13.49 2.51 -8.76
CA SER A 57 14.40 3.02 -7.71
C SER A 57 14.01 4.37 -7.10
N GLN A 58 12.91 4.99 -7.51
CA GLN A 58 12.43 6.25 -6.96
C GLN A 58 12.08 6.06 -5.48
N THR A 59 12.48 7.02 -4.66
CA THR A 59 11.94 7.17 -3.32
C THR A 59 10.59 7.87 -3.40
N ILE A 60 9.58 7.26 -2.80
CA ILE A 60 8.21 7.77 -2.76
C ILE A 60 7.82 8.03 -1.31
N GLU A 61 7.16 9.16 -1.06
CA GLU A 61 6.50 9.41 0.22
C GLU A 61 5.12 8.75 0.21
N VAL A 62 4.83 8.00 1.27
CA VAL A 62 3.53 7.36 1.48
C VAL A 62 2.94 7.87 2.77
N GLU A 63 1.72 8.42 2.68
CA GLU A 63 1.00 8.98 3.81
C GLU A 63 -0.25 8.18 4.13
N TRP A 64 -0.50 7.92 5.42
CA TRP A 64 -1.75 7.33 5.89
C TRP A 64 -2.20 7.93 7.22
N GLU A 65 -3.50 7.82 7.48
CA GLU A 65 -4.10 8.26 8.74
C GLU A 65 -4.82 7.10 9.42
N ILE A 66 -4.51 6.94 10.70
CA ILE A 66 -5.26 6.07 11.62
C ILE A 66 -6.27 6.95 12.35
N THR A 67 -7.55 6.70 12.14
CA THR A 67 -8.61 7.49 12.78
C THR A 67 -9.24 6.81 13.99
N ILE A 68 -9.14 5.48 14.08
CA ILE A 68 -9.46 4.69 15.27
C ILE A 68 -8.19 4.05 15.81
N ALA A 69 -7.94 4.27 17.09
CA ALA A 69 -6.79 3.70 17.77
C ALA A 69 -6.98 2.18 17.92
N HIS A 70 -6.01 1.42 17.42
CA HIS A 70 -5.75 0.06 17.84
C HIS A 70 -4.45 0.04 18.64
N ASN A 71 -4.33 -0.94 19.53
CA ASN A 71 -3.14 -1.11 20.35
C ASN A 71 -2.24 -2.15 19.70
N ASN A 72 -1.01 -1.72 19.44
CA ASN A 72 0.06 -2.47 18.79
C ASN A 72 -0.29 -2.85 17.34
N GLY A 73 0.74 -3.29 16.59
CA GLY A 73 0.59 -3.67 15.19
C GLY A 73 1.73 -3.15 14.32
N PHE A 74 1.67 -3.52 13.05
CA PHE A 74 2.63 -3.08 12.06
C PHE A 74 1.99 -2.77 10.72
N VAL A 75 2.55 -1.78 10.03
CA VAL A 75 2.21 -1.45 8.65
C VAL A 75 3.30 -1.98 7.72
N GLU A 76 2.90 -2.61 6.62
CA GLU A 76 3.75 -2.94 5.49
C GLU A 76 3.25 -2.24 4.23
N MET A 77 4.19 -1.87 3.38
CA MET A 77 3.88 -1.57 1.99
C MET A 77 4.27 -2.73 1.09
N ARG A 78 3.33 -3.17 0.26
CA ARG A 78 3.50 -4.31 -0.63
C ARG A 78 3.22 -3.92 -2.06
N ILE A 79 3.83 -4.60 -3.02
CA ILE A 79 3.55 -4.39 -4.44
C ILE A 79 3.37 -5.71 -5.18
N CYS A 80 2.43 -5.74 -6.11
CA CYS A 80 2.25 -6.81 -7.07
C CYS A 80 2.48 -6.21 -8.45
N ASP A 81 3.25 -6.92 -9.29
CA ASP A 81 3.61 -6.50 -10.64
C ASP A 81 2.47 -6.68 -11.66
N SER A 82 1.37 -7.28 -11.21
CA SER A 82 0.18 -7.60 -11.99
C SER A 82 -1.09 -6.95 -11.42
N GLN A 83 -2.05 -6.69 -12.31
CA GLN A 83 -3.41 -6.27 -11.92
C GLN A 83 -4.27 -7.43 -11.38
N GLN A 84 -3.88 -8.68 -11.66
CA GLN A 84 -4.50 -9.87 -11.06
C GLN A 84 -3.86 -10.13 -9.69
N VAL A 85 -4.29 -9.38 -8.69
CA VAL A 85 -3.64 -9.37 -7.38
C VAL A 85 -3.99 -10.61 -6.56
N SER A 86 -2.98 -11.24 -5.99
CA SER A 86 -3.10 -12.29 -4.99
C SER A 86 -2.26 -11.93 -3.75
N ASN A 87 -2.57 -12.54 -2.60
CA ASN A 87 -1.73 -12.39 -1.41
C ASN A 87 -0.31 -12.93 -1.65
N ALA A 88 -0.15 -13.98 -2.47
CA ALA A 88 1.16 -14.50 -2.84
C ALA A 88 2.00 -13.43 -3.57
N CYS A 89 1.44 -12.82 -4.61
CA CYS A 89 2.11 -11.76 -5.38
C CYS A 89 2.50 -10.56 -4.51
N LEU A 90 1.62 -10.14 -3.61
CA LEU A 90 1.89 -9.01 -2.72
C LEU A 90 2.97 -9.32 -1.68
N ASN A 91 2.99 -10.53 -1.15
CA ASN A 91 3.97 -10.93 -0.15
C ASN A 91 5.38 -11.15 -0.73
N GLU A 92 5.50 -11.31 -2.05
CA GLU A 92 6.79 -11.42 -2.75
C GLU A 92 7.57 -10.09 -2.77
N ASN A 93 6.88 -8.95 -2.83
CA ASN A 93 7.53 -7.64 -2.97
C ASN A 93 7.11 -6.67 -1.86
N LEU A 94 7.73 -6.83 -0.68
CA LEU A 94 7.64 -5.84 0.39
C LEU A 94 8.55 -4.64 0.07
N LEU A 95 7.98 -3.44 0.07
CA LEU A 95 8.76 -2.21 -0.07
C LEU A 95 9.59 -1.96 1.19
N ARG A 96 10.77 -1.41 0.99
CA ARG A 96 11.69 -1.05 2.08
C ARG A 96 11.67 0.45 2.32
N HIS A 97 11.74 0.84 3.58
CA HIS A 97 11.87 2.23 3.97
C HIS A 97 13.20 2.79 3.43
N ALA A 98 13.16 4.02 2.93
CA ALA A 98 14.32 4.65 2.31
C ALA A 98 15.43 4.98 3.33
N ASP A 99 15.07 5.22 4.59
CA ASP A 99 15.97 5.63 5.67
C ASP A 99 16.76 4.47 6.28
N ASN A 100 16.12 3.33 6.52
CA ASN A 100 16.65 2.25 7.35
C ASN A 100 16.48 0.85 6.74
N GLY A 101 15.87 0.75 5.56
CA GLY A 101 15.73 -0.51 4.81
C GLY A 101 14.77 -1.53 5.44
N GLN A 102 14.08 -1.17 6.54
CA GLN A 102 13.05 -2.01 7.16
C GLN A 102 11.83 -2.11 6.25
N THR A 103 11.05 -3.18 6.40
CA THR A 103 9.80 -3.37 5.63
C THR A 103 8.55 -3.04 6.43
N ARG A 104 8.71 -2.79 7.74
CA ARG A 104 7.61 -2.57 8.69
C ARG A 104 7.76 -1.26 9.44
N VAL A 105 6.66 -0.53 9.55
CA VAL A 105 6.46 0.44 10.62
C VAL A 105 5.86 -0.33 11.80
N ASN A 106 6.62 -0.52 12.87
CA ASN A 106 6.16 -1.24 14.07
C ASN A 106 5.51 -0.30 15.09
N ASN A 107 4.84 -0.87 16.10
CA ASN A 107 4.22 -0.14 17.20
C ASN A 107 3.25 0.96 16.72
N VAL A 108 2.56 0.68 15.63
CA VAL A 108 1.59 1.59 15.02
C VAL A 108 0.36 1.67 15.92
N ASN A 109 0.33 2.73 16.75
CA ASN A 109 -0.60 2.90 17.86
C ASN A 109 -1.33 4.25 17.79
N GLY A 110 -2.55 4.31 18.31
CA GLY A 110 -3.25 5.59 18.52
C GLY A 110 -3.75 6.25 17.23
N ARG A 111 -4.48 7.36 17.41
CA ARG A 111 -5.00 8.18 16.31
C ARG A 111 -3.93 9.17 15.86
N GLN A 112 -3.28 8.90 14.72
CA GLN A 112 -2.24 9.77 14.19
C GLN A 112 -2.09 9.64 12.68
N ARG A 113 -1.33 10.57 12.11
CA ARG A 113 -0.87 10.53 10.72
C ARG A 113 0.56 10.01 10.67
N PHE A 114 0.84 9.27 9.63
CA PHE A 114 2.17 8.77 9.32
C PHE A 114 2.56 9.24 7.93
N SER A 115 3.82 9.63 7.79
CA SER A 115 4.49 9.81 6.51
C SER A 115 5.77 8.98 6.54
N VAL A 116 5.93 8.08 5.58
CA VAL A 116 7.10 7.20 5.47
C VAL A 116 7.57 7.15 4.03
N GLU A 117 8.88 7.31 3.85
CA GLU A 117 9.52 7.19 2.55
C GLU A 117 9.87 5.73 2.24
N TYR A 118 9.47 5.26 1.06
CA TYR A 118 9.77 3.92 0.56
C TYR A 118 10.58 3.98 -0.72
N ARG A 119 11.49 3.02 -0.91
CA ARG A 119 12.21 2.86 -2.17
C ARG A 119 11.51 1.83 -3.04
N LEU A 120 11.16 2.23 -4.27
CA LEU A 120 10.65 1.30 -5.27
C LEU A 120 11.74 0.33 -5.74
N PRO A 121 11.42 -0.94 -6.05
CA PRO A 121 12.42 -1.89 -6.52
C PRO A 121 13.07 -1.43 -7.84
N ALA A 122 14.35 -1.74 -8.01
CA ALA A 122 15.11 -1.36 -9.20
C ALA A 122 14.76 -2.22 -10.42
N ASP A 123 14.28 -3.44 -10.18
CA ASP A 123 13.98 -4.49 -11.14
C ASP A 123 12.49 -4.64 -11.44
N LEU A 124 11.63 -3.86 -10.78
CA LEU A 124 10.18 -3.92 -10.98
C LEU A 124 9.73 -2.96 -12.08
N THR A 125 9.18 -3.50 -13.16
CA THR A 125 8.39 -2.75 -14.15
C THR A 125 7.05 -3.42 -14.39
N CYS A 126 5.99 -2.64 -14.47
CA CYS A 126 4.64 -3.14 -14.71
C CYS A 126 3.97 -2.26 -15.79
N PRO A 127 4.24 -2.50 -17.08
CA PRO A 127 3.69 -1.70 -18.18
C PRO A 127 2.16 -1.78 -18.25
N ASN A 128 1.61 -2.90 -17.79
CA ASN A 128 0.17 -3.11 -17.67
C ASN A 128 -0.38 -2.66 -16.30
N GLY A 129 0.42 -1.99 -15.47
CA GLY A 129 0.06 -1.47 -14.14
C GLY A 129 0.35 -2.44 -12.99
N CYS A 130 0.98 -1.93 -11.94
CA CYS A 130 1.17 -2.62 -10.66
C CYS A 130 -0.06 -2.43 -9.75
N VAL A 131 -0.10 -3.20 -8.66
CA VAL A 131 -0.93 -2.86 -7.51
C VAL A 131 -0.06 -2.80 -6.27
N MET A 132 0.10 -1.59 -5.75
CA MET A 132 0.60 -1.39 -4.39
C MET A 132 -0.53 -1.56 -3.38
N GLN A 133 -0.23 -2.14 -2.22
CA GLN A 133 -1.11 -2.39 -1.09
C GLN A 133 -0.49 -1.86 0.19
N TRP A 134 -1.13 -0.85 0.79
CA TRP A 134 -0.91 -0.53 2.21
C TRP A 134 -1.59 -1.57 3.08
N PHE A 135 -0.83 -2.29 3.90
CA PHE A 135 -1.30 -3.36 4.76
C PHE A 135 -1.06 -3.00 6.22
N TRP A 136 -2.09 -3.07 7.06
CA TRP A 136 -1.96 -2.83 8.50
C TRP A 136 -2.52 -4.02 9.28
N ASP A 137 -1.65 -4.65 10.06
CA ASP A 137 -1.93 -5.80 10.92
C ASP A 137 -1.86 -5.39 12.39
N THR A 138 -2.88 -5.73 13.17
CA THR A 138 -2.97 -5.39 14.60
C THR A 138 -3.16 -6.66 15.45
N PRO A 139 -2.58 -6.76 16.65
CA PRO A 139 -2.95 -7.82 17.57
C PRO A 139 -4.42 -7.64 17.99
N ASN A 140 -5.17 -8.74 17.98
CA ASN A 140 -6.64 -8.81 18.04
C ASN A 140 -7.36 -8.49 16.71
N ASN A 141 -6.91 -9.07 15.60
CA ASN A 141 -7.71 -9.21 14.37
C ASN A 141 -8.91 -10.17 14.54
N GLY A 142 -9.50 -10.23 15.73
CA GLY A 142 -10.65 -11.07 16.04
C GLY A 142 -11.85 -10.68 15.18
N GLU A 143 -12.53 -11.71 14.71
CA GLU A 143 -13.99 -11.83 14.72
C GLU A 143 -14.74 -10.77 15.54
#